data_AF-A0A3E1K558-F1
#
_entry.id   AF-A0A3E1K558-F1
#
_cell.length_a   1.000
_cell.length_b   1.000
_cell.length_c   1.000
_cell.angle_alpha   90.00
_cell.angle_beta   90.00
_cell.angle_gamma   90.00
#
_symmetry.space_group_name_H-M   'P 1'
#
loop_
_entity.id
_entity.type
_entity.pdbx_description
1 polymer ?
#
loop_
_entity_poly.entity_id
_entity_poly.type
_entity_poly.pdbx_seq_one_letter_code
_entity_poly.pdbx_strand_id
1 'polypeptide(L)'
;MNKWILLPTLCLMAVSFPAVAIDGVIEMNDDCAAFGCFTGDDPGYPITITASGSYRLTSDLTTGSVNTTLVQVTADSVSIDLNGFSVAGPVTCSGSSVSCSASGSGYGIDANGRENITIRNGTVRGVGNDGIRVCRGARLADLIAAENGDRGIDAQCPGARLTNIAARENGGNGISLGFGTSYLTDSTVYNNGGQGVFGGYCGNVLMGGNDGGNSCVAIAPNRCDTATDCD
;
A
#
# COMPACT_ATOMS: atom_id res chain seq x y z
N MET A 1 40.26 31.91 -66.12
CA MET A 1 40.26 32.43 -64.73
C MET A 1 39.13 31.74 -63.99
N ASN A 2 39.39 30.58 -63.36
CA ASN A 2 38.35 29.80 -62.69
C ASN A 2 38.26 30.25 -61.23
N LYS A 3 37.14 30.90 -60.87
CA LYS A 3 36.82 31.24 -59.47
C LYS A 3 36.14 30.04 -58.82
N TRP A 4 36.79 29.45 -57.83
CA TRP A 4 36.23 28.41 -56.98
C TRP A 4 35.48 29.09 -55.83
N ILE A 5 34.20 28.81 -55.69
CA ILE A 5 33.35 29.30 -54.60
C ILE A 5 33.45 28.26 -53.47
N LEU A 6 34.04 28.65 -52.34
CA LEU A 6 34.05 27.87 -51.10
C LEU A 6 32.72 28.08 -50.38
N LEU A 7 31.91 27.02 -50.23
CA LEU A 7 30.77 27.00 -49.29
C LEU A 7 31.29 26.69 -47.88
N PRO A 8 30.89 27.46 -46.84
CA PRO A 8 31.25 27.14 -45.47
C PRO A 8 30.29 26.06 -44.93
N THR A 9 30.86 24.92 -44.53
CA THR A 9 30.14 23.85 -43.83
C THR A 9 29.82 24.32 -42.41
N LEU A 10 28.53 24.54 -42.12
CA LEU A 10 28.04 24.85 -40.78
C LEU A 10 28.14 23.59 -39.91
N CYS A 11 29.09 23.58 -38.98
CA CYS A 11 29.30 22.50 -38.02
C CYS A 11 28.26 22.63 -36.89
N LEU A 12 27.22 21.77 -36.90
CA LEU A 12 26.24 21.67 -35.82
C LEU A 12 26.93 21.02 -34.61
N MET A 13 27.28 21.81 -33.59
CA MET A 13 27.76 21.26 -32.32
C MET A 13 26.56 20.73 -31.53
N ALA A 14 26.44 19.39 -31.46
CA ALA A 14 25.49 18.72 -30.59
C ALA A 14 25.92 18.94 -29.13
N VAL A 15 25.18 19.76 -28.40
CA VAL A 15 25.36 19.94 -26.96
C VAL A 15 24.71 18.73 -26.28
N SER A 16 25.51 17.75 -25.83
CA SER A 16 25.01 16.65 -25.02
C SER A 16 24.78 17.15 -23.59
N PHE A 17 23.53 17.30 -23.18
CA PHE A 17 23.23 17.52 -21.78
C PHE A 17 23.46 16.21 -21.02
N PRO A 18 24.15 16.23 -19.86
CA PRO A 18 24.21 15.05 -19.01
C PRO A 18 22.79 14.73 -18.54
N ALA A 19 22.29 13.54 -18.89
CA ALA A 19 21.08 13.02 -18.27
C ALA A 19 21.44 12.70 -16.81
N VAL A 20 20.99 13.54 -15.88
CA VAL A 20 20.96 13.16 -14.46
C VAL A 20 19.92 12.06 -14.38
N ALA A 21 20.36 10.82 -14.28
CA ALA A 21 19.46 9.76 -13.87
C ALA A 21 19.01 10.13 -12.45
N ILE A 22 17.76 10.58 -12.35
CA ILE A 22 16.98 10.43 -11.11
C ILE A 22 17.15 8.95 -10.71
N ASP A 23 17.20 8.65 -9.42
CA ASP A 23 17.51 7.33 -8.83
C ASP A 23 16.61 6.16 -9.31
N GLY A 24 15.77 6.36 -10.33
CA GLY A 24 14.82 5.43 -10.90
C GLY A 24 13.49 5.43 -10.17
N VAL A 25 13.32 6.30 -9.17
CA VAL A 25 12.10 6.39 -8.37
C VAL A 25 11.21 7.50 -8.91
N ILE A 26 9.94 7.15 -9.13
CA ILE A 26 8.90 8.09 -9.53
C ILE A 26 8.22 8.63 -8.27
N GLU A 27 8.19 9.95 -8.12
CA GLU A 27 7.57 10.58 -6.96
C GLU A 27 6.05 10.73 -7.16
N MET A 28 5.32 10.60 -6.05
CA MET A 28 3.87 10.83 -5.98
C MET A 28 3.57 11.74 -4.79
N ASN A 29 2.61 12.64 -4.94
CA ASN A 29 2.11 13.55 -3.92
C ASN A 29 0.71 14.06 -4.29
N ASP A 30 0.06 14.73 -3.33
CA ASP A 30 -1.29 15.28 -3.50
C ASP A 30 -1.33 16.35 -4.61
N ASP A 31 -0.24 17.15 -4.75
CA ASP A 31 -0.14 18.20 -5.76
C ASP A 31 -0.17 17.62 -7.18
N CYS A 32 0.57 16.54 -7.45
CA CYS A 32 0.59 15.90 -8.75
C CYS A 32 -0.69 15.11 -9.03
N ALA A 33 -1.35 14.58 -8.00
CA ALA A 33 -2.63 13.89 -8.14
C ALA A 33 -3.67 14.79 -8.83
N ALA A 34 -3.67 16.10 -8.61
CA ALA A 34 -4.61 17.03 -9.24
C ALA A 34 -4.45 17.15 -10.77
N PHE A 35 -3.30 16.76 -11.33
CA PHE A 35 -2.97 16.96 -12.76
C PHE A 35 -2.50 15.68 -13.47
N GLY A 36 -2.31 14.59 -12.74
CA GLY A 36 -1.62 13.37 -13.18
C GLY A 36 -0.14 13.42 -12.83
N CYS A 37 0.36 12.40 -12.10
CA CYS A 37 1.71 12.38 -11.56
C CYS A 37 2.78 11.95 -12.57
N PHE A 38 2.43 11.15 -13.56
CA PHE A 38 3.34 10.66 -14.59
C PHE A 38 2.57 10.18 -15.83
N THR A 39 3.29 9.83 -16.90
CA THR A 39 2.66 9.37 -18.15
C THR A 39 1.75 8.16 -17.90
N GLY A 40 0.48 8.30 -18.29
CA GLY A 40 -0.54 7.26 -18.13
C GLY A 40 -1.33 7.35 -16.82
N ASP A 41 -1.07 8.36 -15.99
CA ASP A 41 -1.90 8.74 -14.85
C ASP A 41 -2.81 9.93 -15.22
N ASP A 42 -4.12 9.78 -15.00
CA ASP A 42 -5.11 10.82 -15.30
C ASP A 42 -5.25 11.80 -14.12
N PRO A 43 -5.66 13.06 -14.36
CA PRO A 43 -5.93 14.00 -13.27
C PRO A 43 -6.99 13.50 -12.28
N GLY A 44 -6.68 13.58 -11.00
CA GLY A 44 -7.51 13.22 -9.87
C GLY A 44 -7.08 11.90 -9.21
N TYR A 45 -7.88 11.47 -8.22
CA TYR A 45 -7.72 10.15 -7.63
C TYR A 45 -8.53 9.09 -8.38
N PRO A 46 -8.00 7.86 -8.53
CA PRO A 46 -6.73 7.38 -7.98
C PRO A 46 -5.50 7.83 -8.79
N ILE A 47 -4.35 7.97 -8.11
CA ILE A 47 -3.05 7.93 -8.79
C ILE A 47 -2.88 6.51 -9.34
N THR A 48 -2.81 6.38 -10.67
CA THR A 48 -2.83 5.11 -11.39
C THR A 48 -1.43 4.71 -11.86
N ILE A 49 -0.85 3.74 -11.17
CA ILE A 49 0.44 3.14 -11.51
C ILE A 49 0.23 2.10 -12.62
N THR A 50 0.61 2.45 -13.85
CA THR A 50 0.47 1.59 -15.05
C THR A 50 1.76 0.90 -15.49
N ALA A 51 2.90 1.21 -14.88
CA ALA A 51 4.19 0.63 -15.20
C ALA A 51 4.88 0.03 -13.97
N SER A 52 5.57 -1.09 -14.16
CA SER A 52 6.49 -1.65 -13.15
C SER A 52 7.57 -0.62 -12.80
N GLY A 53 8.03 -0.61 -11.55
CA GLY A 53 9.04 0.34 -11.11
C GLY A 53 8.99 0.65 -9.63
N SER A 54 9.79 1.64 -9.22
CA SER A 54 9.81 2.15 -7.86
C SER A 54 9.11 3.50 -7.79
N TYR A 55 8.22 3.63 -6.80
CA TYR A 55 7.42 4.82 -6.56
C TYR A 55 7.61 5.25 -5.10
N ARG A 56 7.61 6.55 -4.83
CA ARG A 56 7.79 7.09 -3.47
C ARG A 56 6.85 8.25 -3.20
N LEU A 57 6.20 8.24 -2.04
CA LEU A 57 5.44 9.39 -1.58
C LEU A 57 6.37 10.53 -1.13
N THR A 58 5.97 11.75 -1.48
CA THR A 58 6.62 13.00 -1.04
C THR A 58 5.68 13.92 -0.26
N SER A 59 4.41 13.53 -0.12
CA SER A 59 3.41 14.11 0.78
C SER A 59 2.41 13.05 1.22
N ASP A 60 1.56 13.40 2.19
CA ASP A 60 0.32 12.64 2.41
C ASP A 60 -0.56 12.69 1.15
N LEU A 61 -1.34 11.63 0.91
CA LEU A 61 -2.43 11.59 -0.06
C LEU A 61 -3.75 11.55 0.71
N THR A 62 -4.68 12.46 0.42
CA THR A 62 -5.92 12.57 1.21
C THR A 62 -7.18 12.67 0.36
N THR A 63 -8.27 12.07 0.83
CA THR A 63 -9.59 12.23 0.22
C THR A 63 -10.67 12.51 1.27
N GLY A 64 -11.63 13.35 0.92
CA GLY A 64 -12.84 13.58 1.72
C GLY A 64 -13.98 12.58 1.44
N SER A 65 -13.78 11.64 0.51
CA SER A 65 -14.80 10.70 0.05
C SER A 65 -14.47 9.28 0.50
N VAL A 66 -15.45 8.61 1.12
CA VAL A 66 -15.38 7.18 1.46
C VAL A 66 -15.38 6.26 0.23
N ASN A 67 -15.69 6.77 -0.95
CA ASN A 67 -15.80 5.99 -2.18
C ASN A 67 -14.61 6.16 -3.14
N THR A 68 -13.60 6.94 -2.75
CA THR A 68 -12.44 7.22 -3.59
C THR A 68 -11.28 6.30 -3.25
N THR A 69 -10.77 5.60 -4.26
CA THR A 69 -9.47 4.92 -4.16
C THR A 69 -8.35 5.93 -4.36
N LEU A 70 -7.32 5.93 -3.51
CA LEU A 70 -6.22 6.91 -3.57
C LEU A 70 -5.09 6.45 -4.51
N VAL A 71 -4.69 5.17 -4.45
CA VAL A 71 -3.67 4.61 -5.35
C VAL A 71 -4.21 3.33 -5.99
N GLN A 72 -4.14 3.26 -7.32
CA GLN A 72 -4.49 2.08 -8.10
C GLN A 72 -3.25 1.56 -8.82
N VAL A 73 -2.94 0.28 -8.63
CA VAL A 73 -1.82 -0.39 -9.33
C VAL A 73 -2.40 -1.35 -10.36
N THR A 74 -1.97 -1.18 -11.62
CA THR A 74 -2.39 -2.03 -12.75
C THR A 74 -1.23 -2.80 -13.40
N ALA A 75 -0.01 -2.60 -12.92
CA ALA A 75 1.18 -3.35 -13.32
C ALA A 75 1.70 -4.30 -12.23
N ASP A 76 2.42 -5.33 -12.63
CA ASP A 76 3.15 -6.21 -11.72
C ASP A 76 4.51 -5.61 -11.33
N SER A 77 5.16 -6.16 -10.31
CA SER A 77 6.53 -5.79 -9.92
C SER A 77 6.70 -4.29 -9.61
N VAL A 78 5.74 -3.75 -8.87
CA VAL A 78 5.72 -2.37 -8.39
C VAL A 78 6.20 -2.32 -6.94
N SER A 79 7.10 -1.38 -6.64
CA SER A 79 7.53 -1.05 -5.28
C SER A 79 7.04 0.34 -4.91
N ILE A 80 6.31 0.47 -3.80
CA ILE A 80 5.79 1.74 -3.28
C ILE A 80 6.42 1.96 -1.90
N ASP A 81 7.19 3.03 -1.77
CA ASP A 81 7.70 3.52 -0.50
C ASP A 81 6.83 4.69 -0.04
N LEU A 82 6.06 4.50 1.03
CA LEU A 82 5.24 5.57 1.58
C LEU A 82 6.09 6.63 2.29
N ASN A 83 7.38 6.39 2.51
CA ASN A 83 8.36 7.37 2.99
C ASN A 83 7.95 8.10 4.29
N GLY A 84 7.24 7.41 5.18
CA GLY A 84 6.69 7.96 6.42
C GLY A 84 5.39 8.74 6.26
N PHE A 85 4.91 8.96 5.04
CA PHE A 85 3.64 9.62 4.76
C PHE A 85 2.44 8.68 4.84
N SER A 86 1.25 9.28 4.78
CA SER A 86 -0.03 8.61 4.88
C SER A 86 -0.85 8.63 3.60
N VAL A 87 -1.61 7.56 3.39
CA VAL A 87 -2.71 7.47 2.42
C VAL A 87 -3.98 7.44 3.24
N ALA A 88 -4.76 8.53 3.24
CA ALA A 88 -5.79 8.79 4.24
C ALA A 88 -7.16 9.16 3.66
N GLY A 89 -8.21 8.47 4.13
CA GLY A 89 -9.61 8.86 3.89
C GLY A 89 -10.27 9.51 5.11
N PRO A 90 -11.60 9.76 5.04
CA PRO A 90 -12.34 10.49 6.09
C PRO A 90 -12.90 9.60 7.22
N VAL A 91 -12.78 8.27 7.11
CA VAL A 91 -13.30 7.32 8.11
C VAL A 91 -12.48 7.42 9.40
N THR A 92 -13.18 7.30 10.52
CA THR A 92 -12.62 7.15 11.86
C THR A 92 -13.32 5.97 12.52
N CYS A 93 -12.55 5.04 13.07
CA CYS A 93 -13.09 3.87 13.77
C CYS A 93 -12.56 3.85 15.19
N SER A 94 -13.41 3.48 16.16
CA SER A 94 -13.02 3.53 17.58
C SER A 94 -13.91 2.63 18.44
N GLY A 95 -13.55 2.49 19.71
CA GLY A 95 -14.30 1.72 20.71
C GLY A 95 -13.69 0.34 20.97
N SER A 96 -14.08 -0.26 22.10
CA SER A 96 -13.68 -1.64 22.45
C SER A 96 -14.43 -2.68 21.64
N SER A 97 -15.66 -2.36 21.23
CA SER A 97 -16.30 -2.96 20.07
C SER A 97 -16.27 -1.91 18.98
N VAL A 98 -15.57 -2.21 17.89
CA VAL A 98 -15.17 -1.20 16.91
C VAL A 98 -16.39 -0.74 16.13
N SER A 99 -16.55 0.59 16.06
CA SER A 99 -17.54 1.23 15.23
C SER A 99 -16.89 2.33 14.39
N CYS A 100 -17.19 2.33 13.10
CA CYS A 100 -16.67 3.31 12.14
C CYS A 100 -17.70 4.40 11.85
N SER A 101 -17.24 5.64 11.68
CA SER A 101 -18.08 6.80 11.37
C SER A 101 -18.79 6.68 10.01
N ALA A 102 -18.19 5.95 9.07
CA ALA A 102 -18.75 5.62 7.78
C ALA A 102 -18.04 4.40 7.17
N SER A 103 -18.62 3.85 6.10
CA SER A 103 -17.98 2.90 5.19
C SER A 103 -18.32 3.26 3.74
N GLY A 104 -17.56 2.70 2.80
CA GLY A 104 -17.70 2.99 1.37
C GLY A 104 -16.95 1.99 0.50
N SER A 105 -16.71 2.35 -0.75
CA SER A 105 -16.02 1.51 -1.74
C SER A 105 -14.57 1.90 -2.01
N GLY A 106 -14.07 2.98 -1.41
CA GLY A 106 -12.74 3.51 -1.67
C GLY A 106 -11.64 2.77 -0.91
N TYR A 107 -10.54 2.46 -1.59
CA TYR A 107 -9.35 1.81 -1.03
C TYR A 107 -8.22 2.81 -0.80
N GLY A 108 -7.30 2.51 0.13
CA GLY A 108 -6.07 3.27 0.22
C GLY A 108 -5.16 2.95 -0.95
N ILE A 109 -4.74 1.70 -1.04
CA ILE A 109 -3.91 1.19 -2.13
C ILE A 109 -4.55 -0.10 -2.65
N ASP A 110 -5.03 -0.09 -3.89
CA ASP A 110 -5.55 -1.27 -4.57
C ASP A 110 -4.57 -1.78 -5.63
N ALA A 111 -3.99 -2.94 -5.38
CA ALA A 111 -3.15 -3.68 -6.31
C ALA A 111 -3.67 -5.12 -6.52
N ASN A 112 -4.99 -5.32 -6.42
CA ASN A 112 -5.60 -6.63 -6.59
C ASN A 112 -5.31 -7.23 -7.98
N GLY A 113 -5.10 -8.55 -7.99
CA GLY A 113 -4.76 -9.29 -9.20
C GLY A 113 -3.39 -8.96 -9.80
N ARG A 114 -2.56 -8.16 -9.12
CA ARG A 114 -1.16 -7.90 -9.51
C ARG A 114 -0.19 -8.74 -8.70
N GLU A 115 0.96 -9.04 -9.28
CA GLU A 115 2.00 -9.88 -8.69
C GLU A 115 3.23 -9.09 -8.24
N ASN A 116 3.89 -9.58 -7.20
CA ASN A 116 5.18 -9.05 -6.69
C ASN A 116 5.13 -7.56 -6.30
N ILE A 117 4.01 -7.14 -5.71
CA ILE A 117 3.83 -5.79 -5.18
C ILE A 117 4.58 -5.66 -3.86
N THR A 118 5.39 -4.61 -3.73
CA THR A 118 6.06 -4.24 -2.47
C THR A 118 5.50 -2.91 -1.99
N ILE A 119 5.07 -2.82 -0.73
CA ILE A 119 4.64 -1.55 -0.11
C ILE A 119 5.31 -1.45 1.26
N ARG A 120 5.88 -0.29 1.59
CA ARG A 120 6.56 -0.12 2.87
C ARG A 120 6.54 1.28 3.45
N ASN A 121 6.84 1.37 4.74
CA ASN A 121 7.27 2.58 5.43
C ASN A 121 6.22 3.71 5.42
N GLY A 122 5.09 3.51 6.08
CA GLY A 122 4.09 4.57 6.23
C GLY A 122 2.75 4.09 6.78
N THR A 123 1.71 4.89 6.54
CA THR A 123 0.37 4.63 7.09
C THR A 123 -0.69 4.61 6.01
N VAL A 124 -1.62 3.66 6.07
CA VAL A 124 -2.83 3.66 5.25
C VAL A 124 -4.03 3.62 6.19
N ARG A 125 -4.87 4.67 6.16
CA ARG A 125 -5.90 4.83 7.17
C ARG A 125 -7.18 5.49 6.70
N GLY A 126 -8.26 5.27 7.43
CA GLY A 126 -9.48 6.06 7.29
C GLY A 126 -10.17 5.94 5.92
N VAL A 127 -9.82 4.95 5.09
CA VAL A 127 -10.49 4.78 3.80
C VAL A 127 -11.82 4.04 3.97
N GLY A 128 -12.73 4.17 3.02
CA GLY A 128 -14.09 3.65 3.17
C GLY A 128 -14.19 2.12 3.20
N ASN A 129 -13.21 1.43 2.62
CA ASN A 129 -13.17 -0.03 2.56
C ASN A 129 -11.83 -0.56 3.09
N ASP A 130 -11.18 -1.51 2.40
CA ASP A 130 -9.87 -2.03 2.78
C ASP A 130 -8.77 -0.96 2.65
N GLY A 131 -7.86 -0.90 3.62
CA GLY A 131 -6.69 -0.04 3.57
C GLY A 131 -5.76 -0.39 2.40
N ILE A 132 -5.21 -1.60 2.44
CA ILE A 132 -4.29 -2.12 1.42
C ILE A 132 -4.84 -3.43 0.86
N ARG A 133 -4.99 -3.51 -0.45
CA ARG A 133 -5.32 -4.75 -1.15
C ARG A 133 -4.19 -5.16 -2.08
N VAL A 134 -3.66 -6.35 -1.87
CA VAL A 134 -2.59 -6.93 -2.68
C VAL A 134 -2.89 -8.39 -3.00
N CYS A 135 -2.12 -8.97 -3.92
CA CYS A 135 -2.31 -10.36 -4.31
C CYS A 135 -1.00 -11.16 -4.27
N ARG A 136 -0.68 -11.92 -5.31
CA ARG A 136 0.32 -13.00 -5.27
C ARG A 136 1.72 -12.45 -5.01
N GLY A 137 2.42 -13.07 -4.05
CA GLY A 137 3.83 -12.75 -3.78
C GLY A 137 4.07 -11.34 -3.22
N ALA A 138 3.04 -10.71 -2.67
CA ALA A 138 3.15 -9.37 -2.10
C ALA A 138 4.11 -9.32 -0.90
N ARG A 139 4.82 -8.20 -0.75
CA ARG A 139 5.74 -7.92 0.35
C ARG A 139 5.34 -6.62 1.02
N LEU A 140 4.97 -6.68 2.28
CA LEU A 140 4.53 -5.52 3.05
C LEU A 140 5.41 -5.39 4.28
N ALA A 141 5.97 -4.21 4.53
CA ALA A 141 6.90 -3.99 5.63
C ALA A 141 6.77 -2.59 6.25
N ASP A 142 6.85 -2.49 7.58
CA ASP A 142 6.90 -1.19 8.27
C ASP A 142 5.66 -0.33 7.98
N LEU A 143 4.47 -0.91 8.13
CA LEU A 143 3.20 -0.28 7.79
C LEU A 143 2.24 -0.23 8.97
N ILE A 144 1.49 0.87 9.02
CA ILE A 144 0.31 1.01 9.88
C ILE A 144 -0.93 0.97 8.99
N ALA A 145 -1.82 0.01 9.21
CA ALA A 145 -3.13 -0.07 8.57
C ALA A 145 -4.21 0.17 9.63
N ALA A 146 -4.81 1.35 9.65
CA ALA A 146 -5.66 1.78 10.76
C ALA A 146 -6.97 2.42 10.36
N GLU A 147 -8.03 2.21 11.13
CA GLU A 147 -9.29 2.96 10.98
C GLU A 147 -9.93 2.84 9.59
N ASN A 148 -9.64 1.78 8.85
CA ASN A 148 -10.23 1.53 7.54
C ASN A 148 -11.62 0.91 7.72
N GLY A 149 -12.56 1.26 6.83
CA GLY A 149 -13.98 0.90 6.98
C GLY A 149 -14.28 -0.60 6.88
N ASP A 150 -13.38 -1.39 6.28
CA ASP A 150 -13.40 -2.86 6.34
C ASP A 150 -12.06 -3.40 6.84
N ARG A 151 -11.22 -4.02 5.99
CA ARG A 151 -9.97 -4.62 6.47
C ARG A 151 -8.85 -3.60 6.55
N GLY A 152 -7.91 -3.82 7.47
CA GLY A 152 -6.63 -3.10 7.41
C GLY A 152 -5.84 -3.51 6.16
N ILE A 153 -5.62 -4.81 6.00
CA ILE A 153 -4.90 -5.39 4.86
C ILE A 153 -5.62 -6.63 4.33
N ASP A 154 -5.87 -6.66 3.02
CA ASP A 154 -6.30 -7.84 2.27
C ASP A 154 -5.14 -8.37 1.40
N ALA A 155 -4.61 -9.53 1.79
CA ALA A 155 -3.56 -10.27 1.09
C ALA A 155 -3.92 -11.76 0.98
N GLN A 156 -5.18 -12.06 0.63
CA GLN A 156 -5.71 -13.43 0.56
C GLN A 156 -5.12 -14.30 -0.56
N CYS A 157 -4.45 -13.71 -1.55
CA CYS A 157 -3.74 -14.50 -2.55
C CYS A 157 -2.49 -15.19 -1.98
N PRO A 158 -2.01 -16.28 -2.61
CA PRO A 158 -0.87 -17.01 -2.10
C PRO A 158 0.45 -16.25 -2.07
N GLY A 159 1.26 -16.53 -1.05
CA GLY A 159 2.68 -16.16 -1.00
C GLY A 159 2.97 -14.76 -0.50
N ALA A 160 2.01 -14.11 0.18
CA ALA A 160 2.24 -12.80 0.80
C ALA A 160 3.20 -12.93 2.00
N ARG A 161 4.06 -11.93 2.18
CA ARG A 161 4.99 -11.82 3.31
C ARG A 161 4.83 -10.44 3.95
N LEU A 162 4.28 -10.42 5.15
CA LEU A 162 4.03 -9.22 5.94
C LEU A 162 4.99 -9.24 7.14
N THR A 163 5.65 -8.12 7.41
CA THR A 163 6.54 -7.98 8.57
C THR A 163 6.44 -6.59 9.16
N ASN A 164 6.58 -6.46 10.48
CA ASN A 164 6.51 -5.17 11.16
C ASN A 164 5.24 -4.36 10.79
N ILE A 165 4.08 -5.01 10.90
CA ILE A 165 2.78 -4.42 10.62
C ILE A 165 2.09 -4.05 11.93
N ALA A 166 1.49 -2.86 11.97
CA ALA A 166 0.49 -2.49 12.97
C ALA A 166 -0.89 -2.40 12.31
N ALA A 167 -1.76 -3.38 12.53
CA ALA A 167 -3.13 -3.36 12.01
C ALA A 167 -4.12 -3.13 13.17
N ARG A 168 -4.78 -1.97 13.19
CA ARG A 168 -5.60 -1.57 14.35
C ARG A 168 -6.87 -0.84 13.99
N GLU A 169 -7.90 -0.98 14.81
CA GLU A 169 -9.11 -0.15 14.72
C GLU A 169 -9.76 -0.20 13.34
N ASN A 170 -9.60 -1.29 12.58
CA ASN A 170 -10.29 -1.45 11.31
C ASN A 170 -11.69 -2.00 11.56
N GLY A 171 -12.68 -1.62 10.73
CA GLY A 171 -14.09 -2.01 10.92
C GLY A 171 -14.34 -3.51 10.76
N GLY A 172 -13.51 -4.18 9.97
CA GLY A 172 -13.50 -5.62 9.76
C GLY A 172 -12.24 -6.27 10.32
N ASN A 173 -11.66 -7.21 9.58
CA ASN A 173 -10.44 -7.89 10.03
C ASN A 173 -9.23 -6.95 10.01
N GLY A 174 -8.30 -7.11 10.96
CA GLY A 174 -7.02 -6.39 10.90
C GLY A 174 -6.23 -6.75 9.64
N ILE A 175 -6.00 -8.06 9.45
CA ILE A 175 -5.24 -8.61 8.33
C ILE A 175 -5.91 -9.90 7.84
N SER A 176 -6.15 -10.02 6.54
CA SER A 176 -6.59 -11.27 5.90
C SER A 176 -5.49 -11.82 4.98
N LEU A 177 -5.09 -13.07 5.23
CA LEU A 177 -3.98 -13.74 4.56
C LEU A 177 -4.42 -14.98 3.80
N GLY A 178 -3.72 -15.27 2.71
CA GLY A 178 -3.87 -16.54 1.99
C GLY A 178 -3.49 -17.75 2.87
N PHE A 179 -4.42 -18.70 3.01
CA PHE A 179 -4.20 -19.91 3.79
C PHE A 179 -3.02 -20.73 3.26
N GLY A 180 -2.22 -21.27 4.19
CA GLY A 180 -1.17 -22.25 3.90
C GLY A 180 0.02 -21.75 3.10
N THR A 181 0.09 -20.45 2.74
CA THR A 181 1.15 -19.93 1.86
C THR A 181 1.66 -18.54 2.22
N SER A 182 0.92 -17.78 3.05
CA SER A 182 1.27 -16.41 3.43
C SER A 182 1.71 -16.32 4.89
N TYR A 183 2.59 -15.35 5.19
CA TYR A 183 3.24 -15.19 6.48
C TYR A 183 3.06 -13.77 7.02
N LEU A 184 2.80 -13.67 8.32
CA LEU A 184 2.87 -12.43 9.11
C LEU A 184 3.87 -12.64 10.25
N THR A 185 4.86 -11.75 10.36
CA THR A 185 5.81 -11.81 11.47
C THR A 185 6.04 -10.47 12.15
N ASP A 186 6.45 -10.52 13.41
CA ASP A 186 6.96 -9.37 14.16
C ASP A 186 6.00 -8.18 14.13
N SER A 187 4.72 -8.44 14.40
CA SER A 187 3.61 -7.52 14.13
C SER A 187 2.67 -7.38 15.32
N THR A 188 1.89 -6.30 15.33
CA THR A 188 0.87 -6.04 16.35
C THR A 188 -0.48 -5.82 15.68
N VAL A 189 -1.50 -6.58 16.10
CA VAL A 189 -2.82 -6.56 15.46
C VAL A 189 -3.91 -6.50 16.52
N TYR A 190 -4.57 -5.35 16.67
CA TYR A 190 -5.42 -5.12 17.84
C TYR A 190 -6.62 -4.24 17.59
N ASN A 191 -7.66 -4.40 18.42
CA ASN A 191 -8.88 -3.59 18.37
C ASN A 191 -9.48 -3.52 16.97
N ASN A 192 -9.62 -4.63 16.24
CA ASN A 192 -10.32 -4.65 14.95
C ASN A 192 -11.74 -5.20 15.13
N GLY A 193 -12.71 -4.72 14.34
CA GLY A 193 -14.13 -5.07 14.45
C GLY A 193 -14.47 -6.49 13.98
N GLY A 194 -13.51 -7.17 13.36
CA GLY A 194 -13.53 -8.59 13.05
C GLY A 194 -12.39 -9.32 13.77
N GLN A 195 -11.82 -10.31 13.09
CA GLN A 195 -10.64 -11.02 13.58
C GLN A 195 -9.41 -10.12 13.45
N GLY A 196 -8.46 -10.21 14.38
CA GLY A 196 -7.16 -9.56 14.19
C GLY A 196 -6.48 -10.09 12.94
N VAL A 197 -6.20 -11.40 12.91
CA VAL A 197 -5.64 -12.08 11.74
C VAL A 197 -6.56 -13.21 11.30
N PHE A 198 -6.88 -13.22 10.00
CA PHE A 198 -7.62 -14.29 9.34
C PHE A 198 -6.75 -15.02 8.32
N GLY A 199 -6.34 -16.25 8.64
CA GLY A 199 -5.58 -17.14 7.77
C GLY A 199 -4.07 -16.99 7.87
N GLY A 200 -3.35 -17.71 7.00
CA GLY A 200 -1.90 -17.69 6.91
C GLY A 200 -1.17 -18.29 8.12
N TYR A 201 0.14 -18.01 8.20
CA TYR A 201 1.02 -18.38 9.30
C TYR A 201 1.50 -17.14 10.07
N CYS A 202 1.54 -17.23 11.40
CA CYS A 202 1.97 -16.16 12.28
C CYS A 202 3.19 -16.54 13.13
N GLY A 203 4.14 -15.62 13.29
CA GLY A 203 5.22 -15.75 14.27
C GLY A 203 5.60 -14.43 14.91
N ASN A 204 5.74 -14.39 16.24
CA ASN A 204 6.01 -13.16 16.99
C ASN A 204 4.92 -12.09 16.78
N VAL A 205 3.65 -12.49 16.73
CA VAL A 205 2.53 -11.55 16.56
C VAL A 205 1.83 -11.33 17.90
N LEU A 206 1.62 -10.06 18.27
CA LEU A 206 0.76 -9.66 19.38
C LEU A 206 -0.64 -9.38 18.85
N MET A 207 -1.64 -10.11 19.33
CA MET A 207 -3.04 -9.96 18.95
C MET A 207 -3.91 -9.68 20.18
N GLY A 208 -4.76 -8.65 20.16
CA GLY A 208 -5.60 -8.35 21.33
C GLY A 208 -6.74 -7.40 21.04
N GLY A 209 -7.84 -7.49 21.80
CA GLY A 209 -8.99 -6.60 21.71
C GLY A 209 -9.75 -6.67 20.39
N ASN A 210 -9.54 -7.70 19.56
CA ASN A 210 -10.30 -7.88 18.32
C ASN A 210 -11.68 -8.49 18.64
N ASP A 211 -12.74 -8.02 17.98
CA ASP A 211 -14.12 -8.43 18.23
C ASP A 211 -14.39 -9.88 17.75
N GLY A 212 -13.57 -10.41 16.83
CA GLY A 212 -13.57 -11.80 16.38
C GLY A 212 -12.33 -12.59 16.83
N GLY A 213 -12.48 -13.91 17.00
CA GLY A 213 -11.36 -14.80 17.36
C GLY A 213 -10.32 -14.89 16.24
N ASN A 214 -9.03 -14.83 16.55
CA ASN A 214 -7.98 -14.84 15.52
C ASN A 214 -7.79 -16.26 14.94
N SER A 215 -7.35 -16.39 13.69
CA SER A 215 -7.25 -17.69 13.02
C SER A 215 -6.04 -17.80 12.08
N CYS A 216 -4.83 -17.61 12.62
CA CYS A 216 -3.59 -17.91 11.90
C CYS A 216 -2.82 -19.05 12.56
N VAL A 217 -2.15 -19.86 11.75
CA VAL A 217 -1.39 -21.02 12.24
C VAL A 217 -0.06 -20.55 12.82
N ALA A 218 0.21 -20.87 14.08
CA ALA A 218 1.47 -20.48 14.70
C ALA A 218 2.68 -21.21 14.10
N ILE A 219 3.71 -20.45 13.71
CA ILE A 219 5.05 -20.96 13.33
C ILE A 219 6.15 -20.49 14.29
N ALA A 220 5.81 -19.57 15.19
CA ALA A 220 6.60 -19.13 16.34
C ALA A 220 5.64 -18.62 17.43
N PRO A 221 6.09 -18.37 18.67
CA PRO A 221 5.21 -17.93 19.74
C PRO A 221 4.49 -16.62 19.40
N ASN A 222 3.16 -16.66 19.43
CA ASN A 222 2.31 -15.47 19.35
C ASN A 222 1.82 -15.11 20.76
N ARG A 223 1.34 -13.88 20.95
CA ARG A 223 0.71 -13.45 22.20
C ARG A 223 -0.71 -12.99 21.92
N CYS A 224 -1.68 -13.57 22.62
CA CYS A 224 -3.09 -13.27 22.47
C CYS A 224 -3.76 -13.01 23.82
N ASP A 225 -4.89 -12.28 23.80
CA ASP A 225 -5.74 -12.09 24.99
C ASP A 225 -6.33 -13.41 25.49
N THR A 226 -6.66 -14.34 24.59
CA THR A 226 -7.00 -15.72 24.94
C THR A 226 -6.07 -16.70 24.25
N ALA A 227 -5.68 -17.78 24.96
CA ALA A 227 -4.72 -18.75 24.44
C ALA A 227 -5.20 -19.45 23.16
N THR A 228 -6.52 -19.64 23.00
CA THR A 228 -7.14 -20.27 21.84
C THR A 228 -7.10 -19.44 20.57
N ASP A 229 -6.80 -18.14 20.67
CA ASP A 229 -6.71 -17.24 19.51
C ASP A 229 -5.32 -17.26 18.85
N CYS A 230 -4.35 -17.99 19.40
CA CYS A 230 -2.94 -17.89 19.02
C CYS A 230 -2.34 -19.16 18.40
N ASP A 231 -3.09 -20.26 18.33
CA ASP A 231 -2.62 -21.60 17.95
C ASP A 231 -3.04 -22.02 16.53
#